data_AF-A0A847ABJ8-F1
#
_entry.id   AF-A0A847ABJ8-F1
#
_cell.length_a   1.000
_cell.length_b   1.000
_cell.length_c   1.000
_cell.angle_alpha   90.00
_cell.angle_beta   90.00
_cell.angle_gamma   90.00
#
_symmetry.space_group_name_H-M   'P 1'
#
loop_
_entity.id
_entity.type
_entity.pdbx_description
1 polymer ?
#
loop_
_entity_poly.entity_id
_entity_poly.type
_entity_poly.pdbx_seq_one_letter_code
_entity_poly.pdbx_strand_id
1 'polypeptide(L)'
;WGDYACFTRPEMKAERLTYDVITPSAARGILEAIHWKPAIKWMIDKIHVLNKIKFDNIRRNEVEGKIPIGNVKRAMKGTPISLCQYATEERQQRATLLLRDVAYVIEAHFIMTGKSRADDDRVKVL
;
A
#
# COMPACT_ATOMS: atom_id res chain seq x y z
N TRP A 1 4.80 15.05 -1.57
CA TRP A 1 5.58 15.06 -0.32
C TRP A 1 4.65 14.65 0.82
N GLY A 2 5.16 14.45 2.04
CA GLY A 2 4.34 14.18 3.21
C GLY A 2 5.13 14.07 4.51
N ASP A 3 4.46 14.24 5.65
CA ASP A 3 5.09 14.21 6.97
C ASP A 3 5.61 12.83 7.33
N TYR A 4 4.92 11.78 6.88
CA TYR A 4 5.26 10.39 7.15
C TYR A 4 5.06 9.51 5.90
N ALA A 5 5.92 8.51 5.72
CA ALA A 5 5.72 7.47 4.71
C ALA A 5 6.21 6.10 5.19
N CYS A 6 5.53 5.03 4.79
CA CYS A 6 5.90 3.66 5.16
C CYS A 6 5.78 2.75 3.93
N PHE A 7 6.92 2.45 3.31
CA PHE A 7 7.04 1.53 2.19
C PHE A 7 7.52 0.18 2.72
N THR A 8 6.62 -0.63 3.25
CA THR A 8 6.96 -1.81 4.06
C THR A 8 7.79 -2.84 3.31
N ARG A 9 8.90 -3.25 3.93
CA ARG A 9 9.75 -4.35 3.50
C ARG A 9 9.02 -5.70 3.68
N PRO A 10 8.98 -6.58 2.67
CA PRO A 10 8.19 -7.81 2.71
C PRO A 10 8.72 -8.85 3.71
N GLU A 11 9.98 -8.75 4.13
CA GLU A 11 10.62 -9.67 5.07
C GLU A 11 10.14 -9.45 6.52
N MET A 12 9.77 -8.20 6.86
CA MET A 12 9.40 -7.80 8.23
C MET A 12 7.92 -7.37 8.26
N LYS A 13 7.02 -8.35 8.13
CA LYS A 13 5.56 -8.09 8.11
C LYS A 13 4.93 -7.91 9.48
N ALA A 14 5.49 -8.55 10.51
CA ALA A 14 4.97 -8.45 11.87
C ALA A 14 5.30 -7.08 12.49
N GLU A 15 6.56 -6.66 12.37
CA GLU A 15 7.04 -5.33 12.74
C GLU A 15 7.37 -4.58 11.45
N ARG A 16 6.60 -3.54 11.14
CA ARG A 16 6.73 -2.88 9.84
C ARG A 16 8.00 -2.06 9.81
N LEU A 17 8.94 -2.47 8.96
CA LEU A 17 10.08 -1.65 8.56
C LEU A 17 9.86 -1.10 7.17
N THR A 18 10.03 0.21 7.00
CA THR A 18 10.02 0.85 5.68
C THR A 18 11.33 0.63 4.92
N TYR A 19 11.27 0.65 3.59
CA TYR A 19 12.42 0.99 2.75
C TYR A 19 12.81 2.46 2.98
N ASP A 20 14.07 2.77 2.65
CA ASP A 20 14.67 4.09 2.84
C ASP A 20 14.09 5.13 1.87
N VAL A 21 13.53 4.66 0.75
CA VAL A 21 12.93 5.46 -0.32
C VAL A 21 11.63 4.82 -0.83
N ILE A 22 10.81 5.61 -1.53
CA ILE A 22 9.62 5.11 -2.20
C ILE A 22 9.97 4.02 -3.23
N THR A 23 9.21 2.93 -3.22
CA THR A 23 9.38 1.85 -4.20
C THR A 23 8.68 2.22 -5.51
N PRO A 24 9.16 1.71 -6.67
CA PRO A 24 8.47 1.93 -7.95
C PRO A 24 7.02 1.44 -7.96
N SER A 25 6.71 0.39 -7.19
CA SER A 25 5.33 -0.09 -7.03
C SER A 25 4.44 0.90 -6.28
N ALA A 26 4.95 1.51 -5.20
CA ALA A 26 4.23 2.55 -4.47
C ALA A 26 4.07 3.83 -5.30
N ALA A 27 5.13 4.25 -6.01
CA ALA A 27 5.09 5.39 -6.92
C ALA A 27 4.02 5.21 -8.01
N ARG A 28 3.99 4.03 -8.65
CA ARG A 28 2.94 3.67 -9.60
C ARG A 28 1.55 3.70 -8.98
N GLY A 29 1.38 3.14 -7.78
CA GLY A 29 0.10 3.19 -7.07
C GLY A 29 -0.40 4.62 -6.81
N ILE A 30 0.51 5.56 -6.51
CA ILE A 30 0.17 6.98 -6.38
C ILE A 30 -0.31 7.57 -7.72
N LEU A 31 0.39 7.30 -8.82
CA LEU A 31 -0.03 7.76 -10.16
C LEU A 31 -1.36 7.16 -10.59
N GLU A 32 -1.58 5.88 -10.33
CA GLU A 32 -2.84 5.18 -10.61
C GLU A 32 -4.01 5.75 -9.81
N ALA A 33 -3.76 6.23 -8.58
CA ALA A 33 -4.77 6.91 -7.77
C ALA A 33 -5.15 8.30 -8.29
N ILE A 34 -4.25 8.98 -9.02
CA ILE A 34 -4.54 10.26 -9.69
C ILE A 34 -5.33 10.00 -10.98
N HIS A 35 -4.81 9.12 -11.84
CA HIS A 35 -5.46 8.76 -13.08
C HIS A 35 -5.08 7.36 -13.52
N TRP A 36 -6.10 6.50 -13.68
CA TRP A 36 -5.92 5.17 -14.24
C TRP A 36 -7.12 4.74 -15.08
N LYS A 37 -6.82 4.01 -16.16
CA LYS A 37 -7.78 3.27 -16.97
C LYS A 37 -7.18 1.91 -17.33
N PRO A 38 -7.99 0.88 -17.61
CA PRO A 38 -7.47 -0.42 -18.08
C PRO A 38 -6.62 -0.33 -19.35
N ALA A 39 -6.85 0.70 -20.18
CA ALA A 39 -6.13 0.99 -21.41
C ALA A 39 -4.72 1.55 -21.19
N ILE A 40 -4.37 2.02 -19.98
CA ILE A 40 -3.06 2.61 -19.69
C ILE A 40 -2.33 1.85 -18.60
N LYS A 41 -1.00 1.86 -18.67
CA LYS A 41 -0.11 1.35 -17.62
C LYS A 41 1.00 2.34 -17.37
N TRP A 42 1.12 2.81 -16.14
CA TRP A 42 2.20 3.68 -15.70
C TRP A 42 3.52 2.91 -15.57
N MET A 43 4.58 3.49 -16.11
CA MET A 43 5.96 3.03 -16.05
C MET A 43 6.77 4.09 -15.31
N ILE A 44 7.43 3.70 -14.22
CA ILE A 44 8.26 4.61 -13.43
C ILE A 44 9.67 4.57 -14.00
N ASP A 45 10.18 5.72 -14.42
CA ASP A 45 11.49 5.85 -15.04
C ASP A 45 12.55 6.22 -14.01
N LYS A 46 12.27 7.25 -13.20
CA LYS A 46 13.18 7.72 -12.14
C LYS A 46 12.43 8.24 -10.93
N ILE A 47 13.13 8.18 -9.80
CA ILE A 47 12.66 8.71 -8.52
C ILE A 47 13.79 9.59 -7.98
N HIS A 48 13.50 10.89 -7.84
CA HIS A 48 14.40 11.83 -7.20
C HIS A 48 14.04 11.97 -5.73
N VAL A 49 15.04 11.86 -4.87
CA VAL A 49 14.89 12.02 -3.42
C VAL A 49 15.31 13.44 -3.07
N LEU A 50 14.36 14.28 -2.65
CA LEU A 50 14.63 15.69 -2.38
C LEU A 50 15.10 15.95 -0.94
N ASN A 51 14.56 15.18 0.02
CA ASN A 51 14.86 15.33 1.44
C ASN A 51 15.79 14.23 1.94
N LYS A 52 16.54 14.52 3.02
CA LYS A 52 17.35 13.51 3.70
C LYS A 52 16.46 12.41 4.28
N ILE A 53 16.95 11.18 4.22
CA ILE A 53 16.27 10.00 4.78
C ILE A 53 16.31 10.11 6.31
N LYS A 54 15.13 10.17 6.93
CA LYS A 54 14.94 10.20 8.38
C LYS A 54 13.92 9.13 8.77
N PHE A 55 14.21 8.41 9.85
CA PHE A 55 13.30 7.40 10.39
C PHE A 55 12.64 7.89 11.67
N ASP A 56 11.40 7.46 11.90
CA ASP A 56 10.65 7.67 13.12
C ASP A 56 9.96 6.36 13.53
N ASN A 57 9.74 6.16 14.83
CA ASN A 57 9.14 4.94 15.36
C ASN A 57 7.78 5.24 15.99
N ILE A 58 6.74 4.58 15.49
CA ILE A 58 5.39 4.70 16.02
C ILE A 58 4.90 3.33 16.48
N ARG A 59 4.38 3.27 17.71
CA ARG A 59 3.66 2.10 18.23
C ARG A 59 2.16 2.34 18.18
N ARG A 60 1.40 1.37 17.66
CA ARG A 60 -0.07 1.43 17.60
C ARG A 60 -0.67 0.12 18.10
N ASN A 61 -1.88 0.21 18.62
CA ASN A 61 -2.71 -0.95 18.91
C ASN A 61 -3.43 -1.36 17.62
N GLU A 62 -3.20 -2.58 17.16
CA GLU A 62 -3.82 -3.16 15.96
C GLU A 62 -4.57 -4.44 16.33
N VAL A 63 -5.50 -4.86 15.47
CA VAL A 63 -6.20 -6.14 15.64
C VAL A 63 -5.23 -7.29 15.37
N GLU A 64 -5.16 -8.26 16.28
CA GLU A 64 -4.19 -9.36 16.24
C GLU A 64 -4.43 -10.29 15.05
N GLY A 65 -5.68 -10.71 14.85
CA GLY A 65 -6.02 -11.79 13.93
C GLY A 65 -7.29 -11.56 13.13
N LYS A 66 -7.66 -12.58 12.35
CA LYS A 66 -8.94 -12.67 11.65
C LYS A 66 -9.71 -13.85 12.21
N ILE A 67 -11.04 -13.79 12.16
CA ILE A 67 -11.90 -14.92 12.55
C ILE A 67 -11.48 -16.18 11.78
N PRO A 68 -11.19 -17.30 12.47
CA PRO A 68 -10.81 -18.54 11.81
C PRO A 68 -11.89 -19.05 10.86
N ILE A 69 -11.48 -19.55 9.70
CA ILE A 69 -12.42 -20.06 8.68
C ILE A 69 -13.26 -21.24 9.17
N GLY A 70 -12.76 -22.01 10.14
CA GLY A 70 -13.52 -23.09 10.79
C GLY A 70 -14.76 -22.57 11.53
N ASN A 71 -14.66 -21.42 12.20
CA ASN A 71 -15.79 -20.80 12.89
C ASN A 71 -16.82 -20.31 11.89
N VAL A 72 -16.38 -19.69 10.79
CA VAL A 72 -17.27 -19.26 9.69
C VAL A 72 -18.03 -20.46 9.11
N LYS A 73 -17.35 -21.57 8.80
CA LYS A 73 -17.99 -22.79 8.27
C LYS A 73 -19.02 -23.39 9.22
N ARG A 74 -18.77 -23.36 10.53
CA ARG A 74 -19.72 -23.88 11.54
C ARG A 74 -20.95 -22.97 11.68
N ALA A 75 -20.75 -21.65 11.66
CA ALA A 75 -21.85 -20.69 11.64
C ALA A 75 -22.73 -20.85 10.40
N MET A 76 -22.13 -21.05 9.21
CA MET A 76 -22.86 -21.34 7.97
C MET A 76 -23.70 -22.63 8.06
N LYS A 77 -23.30 -23.60 8.87
CA LYS A 77 -24.05 -24.84 9.14
C LYS A 77 -25.14 -24.67 10.21
N GLY A 78 -25.41 -23.45 10.66
CA GLY A 78 -26.44 -23.16 11.66
C GLY A 78 -25.99 -23.35 13.11
N THR A 79 -24.70 -23.55 13.38
CA THR A 79 -24.21 -23.56 14.77
C THR A 79 -24.21 -22.13 15.31
N PRO A 80 -24.79 -21.85 16.50
CA PRO A 80 -24.80 -20.51 17.07
C PRO A 80 -23.38 -20.16 17.57
N ILE A 81 -22.60 -19.53 16.70
CA ILE A 81 -21.25 -19.05 16.98
C ILE A 81 -21.21 -17.57 16.64
N SER A 82 -20.70 -16.76 17.57
CA SER A 82 -20.53 -15.34 17.33
C SER A 82 -19.37 -15.10 16.36
N LEU A 83 -19.65 -14.47 15.22
CA LEU A 83 -18.66 -14.05 14.23
C LEU A 83 -18.29 -12.57 14.43
N CYS A 84 -17.98 -12.19 15.66
CA CYS A 84 -17.50 -10.85 16.00
C CYS A 84 -16.08 -10.93 16.56
N GLN A 85 -15.25 -9.94 16.25
CA GLN A 85 -13.98 -9.73 16.93
C GLN A 85 -14.12 -8.48 17.79
N TYR A 86 -13.93 -8.64 19.09
CA TYR A 86 -13.84 -7.49 19.98
C TYR A 86 -12.43 -6.97 19.91
N ALA A 87 -12.28 -5.85 19.21
CA ALA A 87 -11.00 -5.18 19.08
C ALA A 87 -10.37 -4.80 20.41
N THR A 88 -11.05 -4.89 21.57
CA THR A 88 -10.48 -4.68 22.92
C THR A 88 -9.82 -5.94 23.50
N GLU A 89 -10.30 -7.12 23.08
CA GLU A 89 -9.86 -8.42 23.59
C GLU A 89 -8.73 -9.00 22.71
N GLU A 90 -8.77 -8.73 21.40
CA GLU A 90 -7.78 -9.22 20.43
C GLU A 90 -6.89 -8.07 19.90
N ARG A 91 -6.14 -7.42 20.81
CA ARG A 91 -5.20 -6.32 20.48
C ARG A 91 -3.75 -6.80 20.50
N GLN A 92 -3.02 -6.41 19.47
CA GLN A 92 -1.57 -6.52 19.44
C GLN A 92 -0.95 -5.13 19.27
N GLN A 93 0.04 -4.81 20.11
CA GLN A 93 0.83 -3.60 19.92
C GLN A 93 1.89 -3.86 18.84
N ARG A 94 1.86 -3.08 17.75
CA ARG A 94 2.83 -3.20 16.66
C ARG A 94 3.66 -1.94 16.56
N ALA A 95 4.98 -2.12 16.52
CA ALA A 95 5.91 -1.06 16.20
C ALA A 95 6.05 -0.92 14.68
N THR A 96 6.15 0.31 14.21
CA THR A 96 6.39 0.66 12.81
C THR A 96 7.54 1.65 12.75
N LEU A 97 8.62 1.27 12.07
CA LEU A 97 9.70 2.17 11.68
C LEU A 97 9.37 2.75 10.30
N LEU A 98 9.04 4.03 10.27
CA LEU A 98 8.58 4.74 9.08
C LEU A 98 9.50 5.92 8.75
N LEU A 99 9.37 6.48 7.55
CA LEU A 99 10.08 7.66 7.11
C LEU A 99 9.37 8.93 7.57
N ARG A 100 10.13 9.99 7.84
CA ARG A 100 9.61 11.30 8.22
C ARG A 100 10.08 12.39 7.25
N ASP A 101 9.21 13.35 6.99
CA ASP A 101 9.51 14.55 6.20
C ASP A 101 10.02 14.18 4.79
N VAL A 102 9.21 13.42 4.05
CA VAL A 102 9.59 12.86 2.76
C VAL A 102 9.14 13.74 1.60
N ALA A 103 10.01 13.90 0.61
CA ALA A 103 9.70 14.59 -0.63
C ALA A 103 10.39 13.89 -1.81
N TYR A 104 9.59 13.58 -2.83
CA TYR A 104 10.03 12.87 -4.03
C TYR A 104 9.51 13.56 -5.28
N VAL A 105 10.29 13.51 -6.36
CA VAL A 105 9.81 13.75 -7.72
C VAL A 105 9.85 12.44 -8.48
N ILE A 106 8.74 12.08 -9.13
CA ILE A 106 8.59 10.83 -9.85
C ILE A 106 8.54 11.17 -11.34
N GLU A 107 9.52 10.69 -12.11
CA GLU A 107 9.47 10.69 -13.58
C GLU A 107 8.79 9.40 -14.03
N ALA A 108 7.75 9.53 -14.85
CA ALA A 108 7.00 8.40 -15.34
C ALA A 108 6.37 8.72 -16.70
N HIS A 109 6.21 7.68 -17.52
CA HIS A 109 5.38 7.70 -18.71
C HIS A 109 4.31 6.62 -18.60
N PHE A 110 3.28 6.67 -19.45
CA PHE A 110 2.34 5.58 -19.59
C PHE A 110 2.47 4.93 -20.96
N ILE A 111 2.23 3.62 -20.99
CA ILE A 111 2.07 2.86 -22.22
C ILE A 111 0.60 2.47 -22.37
N MET A 112 0.13 2.45 -23.62
CA MET A 112 -1.17 1.87 -23.93
C MET A 112 -1.10 0.36 -23.78
N THR A 113 -2.15 -0.23 -23.21
CA THR A 113 -2.34 -1.68 -23.14
C THR A 113 -3.21 -2.13 -24.31
N GLY A 114 -3.12 -3.41 -24.67
CA GLY A 114 -4.00 -4.00 -25.69
C GLY A 114 -5.49 -4.05 -25.32
N LYS A 115 -5.89 -3.45 -24.19
CA LYS A 115 -7.29 -3.28 -23.75
C LYS A 115 -7.84 -1.89 -24.11
N SER A 116 -7.10 -1.13 -24.90
CA SER A 116 -7.53 0.15 -25.44
C SER A 116 -8.74 -0.03 -26.38
N ARG A 117 -9.74 0.85 -26.27
CA ARG A 117 -10.77 1.01 -27.31
C ARG A 117 -10.10 1.73 -28.49
N ALA A 118 -10.50 1.41 -29.72
CA ALA A 118 -9.87 1.85 -30.98
C ALA A 118 -9.67 3.37 -31.21
N ASP A 119 -9.96 4.23 -30.23
CA ASP A 119 -9.90 5.69 -30.29
C ASP A 119 -8.83 6.30 -29.35
N ASP A 120 -8.14 5.50 -28.53
CA ASP A 120 -7.20 6.00 -27.48
C ASP A 120 -5.73 6.13 -27.94
N ASP A 121 -5.40 5.90 -29.22
CA ASP A 121 -4.02 5.76 -29.73
C ASP A 121 -3.19 7.06 -29.83
N ARG A 122 -3.53 8.12 -29.08
CA ARG A 122 -2.73 9.36 -29.06
C ARG A 122 -1.86 9.41 -27.81
N VAL A 123 -0.63 8.93 -27.93
CA VAL A 123 0.43 9.12 -26.93
C VAL A 123 0.60 10.62 -26.68
N LYS A 124 0.14 11.09 -25.51
CA LYS A 124 0.47 12.42 -24.98
C LYS A 124 1.55 12.24 -23.92
N VAL A 125 2.73 12.78 -24.19
CA VAL A 125 3.79 12.94 -23.21
C VAL A 125 3.40 14.12 -22.31
N LEU A 126 3.34 13.90 -20.99
CA LEU A 126 3.19 14.93 -19.96
C LEU A 126 4.51 15.08 -19.21
#